data_AF-A0A968TIN1-F1
#
_entry.id   AF-A0A968TIN1-F1
#
_cell.length_a   1.000
_cell.length_b   1.000
_cell.length_c   1.000
_cell.angle_alpha   90.00
_cell.angle_beta   90.00
_cell.angle_gamma   90.00
#
_symmetry.space_group_name_H-M   'P 1'
#
loop_
_entity.id
_entity.type
_entity.pdbx_description
1 polymer ?
#
loop_
_entity_poly.entity_id
_entity_poly.type
_entity_poly.pdbx_seq_one_letter_code
_entity_poly.pdbx_strand_id
1 'polypeptide(L)'
;MRILFLTADPTDKQRLRLQLELREIKNQLRVSYERDKFQLEFGFSARYEDVSQEILNFRPHIVHFSGHGMNTGELCLEGEWGDSQPIAPEDLAELFELAGETVECVLLNACYSEAQATAIAQHIPFVIGMNKAISDDAAVAFAIGFYKALGANFSIEKAFKFGRQEVKRHKKSEELTPTIYKKDNNIIKSNLSQTKIIGIKILEVNFNNILNQLKASKINYKLVFSLLLTIIVGGYIAKSVILKSQTQIPAIYIKVK
;
A
#
# COMPACT_ATOMS: atom_id res chain seq x y z
N MET A 1 6.86 5.40 -14.23
CA MET A 1 6.16 5.58 -12.95
C MET A 1 5.03 6.59 -13.13
N ARG A 2 3.81 6.17 -12.83
CA ARG A 2 2.59 6.99 -12.90
C ARG A 2 2.27 7.54 -11.51
N ILE A 3 2.08 8.84 -11.39
CA ILE A 3 1.80 9.56 -10.14
C ILE A 3 0.45 10.24 -10.30
N LEU A 4 -0.51 9.90 -9.44
CA LEU A 4 -1.78 10.58 -9.34
C LEU A 4 -1.71 11.55 -8.16
N PHE A 5 -1.88 12.84 -8.43
CA PHE A 5 -1.90 13.88 -7.41
C PHE A 5 -3.34 14.37 -7.20
N LEU A 6 -3.93 13.98 -6.08
CA LEU A 6 -5.30 14.30 -5.68
C LEU A 6 -5.29 15.44 -4.68
N THR A 7 -6.25 16.35 -4.84
CA THR A 7 -6.43 17.46 -3.89
C THR A 7 -7.89 17.66 -3.54
N ALA A 8 -8.15 18.08 -2.31
CA ALA A 8 -9.45 18.57 -1.87
C ALA A 8 -9.28 19.96 -1.22
N ASP A 9 -10.06 20.95 -1.67
CA ASP A 9 -10.05 22.32 -1.14
C ASP A 9 -11.49 22.74 -0.76
N PRO A 10 -12.12 22.05 0.20
CA PRO A 10 -13.50 22.30 0.58
C PRO A 10 -13.68 23.74 1.10
N THR A 11 -14.78 24.36 0.69
CA THR A 11 -15.07 25.79 0.86
C THR A 11 -15.23 26.24 2.32
N ASP A 12 -15.52 25.30 3.23
CA ASP A 12 -15.67 25.50 4.67
C ASP A 12 -14.36 25.33 5.46
N LYS A 13 -13.22 25.08 4.79
CA LYS A 13 -11.89 24.97 5.42
C LYS A 13 -10.97 26.12 5.05
N GLN A 14 -9.87 26.22 5.80
CA GLN A 14 -8.81 27.18 5.51
C GLN A 14 -8.06 26.78 4.24
N ARG A 15 -7.98 27.67 3.25
CA ARG A 15 -7.24 27.41 2.01
C ARG A 15 -5.80 26.94 2.25
N LEU A 16 -5.44 25.86 1.57
CA LEU A 16 -4.07 25.33 1.48
C LEU A 16 -3.40 25.78 0.18
N ARG A 17 -2.06 25.77 0.12
CA ARG A 17 -1.33 26.12 -1.12
C ARG A 17 -1.12 24.89 -1.99
N LEU A 18 -2.20 24.16 -2.29
CA LEU A 18 -2.18 22.90 -3.06
C LEU A 18 -1.54 23.08 -4.46
N GLN A 19 -1.78 24.23 -5.09
CA GLN A 19 -1.16 24.58 -6.38
C GLN A 19 0.35 24.81 -6.30
N LEU A 20 0.84 25.34 -5.17
CA LEU A 20 2.27 25.49 -4.93
C LEU A 20 2.91 24.10 -4.84
N GLU A 21 2.30 23.20 -4.09
CA GLU A 21 2.79 21.83 -3.97
C GLU A 21 2.88 21.13 -5.33
N LEU A 22 1.80 21.16 -6.12
CA LEU A 22 1.79 20.60 -7.47
C LEU A 22 2.88 21.20 -8.37
N ARG A 23 3.06 22.52 -8.31
CA ARG A 23 4.11 23.22 -9.08
C ARG A 23 5.50 22.72 -8.68
N GLU A 24 5.76 22.58 -7.39
CA GLU A 24 7.07 22.14 -6.90
C GLU A 24 7.34 20.68 -7.25
N ILE A 25 6.34 19.79 -7.15
CA ILE A 25 6.45 18.40 -7.63
C ILE A 25 6.78 18.36 -9.12
N LYS A 26 6.03 19.11 -9.95
CA LYS A 26 6.27 19.22 -11.40
C LYS A 26 7.70 19.67 -11.69
N ASN A 27 8.20 20.66 -10.94
CA ASN A 27 9.56 21.16 -11.09
C ASN A 27 10.59 20.06 -10.78
N GLN A 28 10.47 19.34 -9.67
CA GLN A 28 11.41 18.27 -9.30
C GLN A 28 11.43 17.13 -10.33
N LEU A 29 10.27 16.74 -10.83
CA LEU A 29 10.17 15.68 -11.85
C LEU A 29 10.76 16.13 -13.20
N ARG A 30 10.50 17.37 -13.63
CA ARG A 30 11.00 17.92 -14.91
C ARG A 30 12.52 18.00 -14.96
N VAL A 31 13.16 18.37 -13.86
CA VAL A 31 14.64 18.52 -13.79
C VAL A 31 15.35 17.20 -13.44
N SER A 32 14.59 16.13 -13.23
CA SER A 32 15.15 14.83 -12.86
C SER A 32 15.88 14.14 -14.01
N TYR A 33 16.85 13.28 -13.67
CA TYR A 33 17.61 12.51 -14.65
C TYR A 33 16.70 11.59 -15.49
N GLU A 34 15.66 11.04 -14.86
CA GLU A 34 14.71 10.11 -15.45
C GLU A 34 13.36 10.76 -15.80
N ARG A 35 13.34 12.06 -16.14
CA ARG A 35 12.10 12.84 -16.34
C ARG A 35 11.08 12.15 -17.26
N ASP A 36 11.55 11.47 -18.31
CA ASP A 36 10.70 10.83 -19.33
C ASP A 36 10.02 9.54 -18.80
N LYS A 37 10.45 9.04 -17.63
CA LYS A 37 9.81 7.90 -16.94
C LYS A 37 8.62 8.32 -16.09
N PHE A 38 8.40 9.60 -15.82
CA PHE A 38 7.33 10.07 -14.96
C PHE A 38 6.12 10.56 -15.75
N GLN A 39 4.95 10.08 -15.37
CA GLN A 39 3.67 10.62 -15.80
C GLN A 39 2.95 11.14 -14.57
N LEU A 40 2.61 12.42 -14.55
CA LEU A 40 1.93 13.07 -13.44
C LEU A 40 0.55 13.55 -13.90
N GLU A 41 -0.50 12.92 -13.39
CA GLU A 41 -1.88 13.36 -13.52
C GLU A 41 -2.34 14.03 -12.23
N PHE A 42 -3.29 14.94 -12.32
CA PHE A 42 -3.82 15.66 -11.18
C PHE A 42 -5.34 15.76 -11.21
N GLY A 43 -5.96 15.40 -10.09
CA GLY A 43 -7.40 15.53 -9.83
C GLY A 43 -7.63 16.63 -8.79
N PHE A 44 -8.32 17.70 -9.19
CA PHE A 44 -8.76 18.76 -8.27
C PHE A 44 -10.14 18.44 -7.73
N SER A 45 -10.45 18.95 -6.54
CA SER A 45 -11.78 18.82 -5.93
C SER A 45 -12.25 17.37 -5.83
N ALA A 46 -11.34 16.50 -5.39
CA ALA A 46 -11.60 15.07 -5.33
C ALA A 46 -12.71 14.78 -4.32
N ARG A 47 -13.85 14.30 -4.83
CA ARG A 47 -14.88 13.60 -4.05
C ARG A 47 -14.50 12.13 -3.95
N TYR A 48 -15.12 11.40 -3.03
CA TYR A 48 -14.80 10.00 -2.79
C TYR A 48 -14.92 9.14 -4.07
N GLU A 49 -15.97 9.37 -4.86
CA GLU A 49 -16.22 8.65 -6.11
C GLU A 49 -15.14 8.96 -7.16
N ASP A 50 -14.70 10.22 -7.23
CA ASP A 50 -13.68 10.67 -8.17
C ASP A 50 -12.33 9.98 -7.87
N VAL A 51 -11.97 9.83 -6.59
CA VAL A 51 -10.73 9.12 -6.17
C VAL A 51 -10.69 7.70 -6.72
N SER A 52 -11.78 6.95 -6.55
CA SER A 52 -11.85 5.56 -7.04
C SER A 52 -11.73 5.50 -8.56
N GLN A 53 -12.44 6.38 -9.27
CA GLN A 53 -12.49 6.40 -10.72
C GLN A 53 -11.15 6.81 -11.33
N GLU A 54 -10.47 7.79 -10.73
CA GLU A 54 -9.14 8.23 -11.15
C GLU A 54 -8.09 7.14 -10.96
N ILE A 55 -8.11 6.42 -9.82
CA ILE A 55 -7.21 5.29 -9.57
C ILE A 55 -7.45 4.18 -10.60
N LEU A 56 -8.70 3.82 -10.88
CA LEU A 56 -9.03 2.77 -11.85
C LEU A 56 -8.63 3.15 -13.28
N ASN A 57 -8.86 4.41 -13.69
CA ASN A 57 -8.56 4.88 -15.04
C ASN A 57 -7.06 5.03 -15.28
N PHE A 58 -6.36 5.63 -14.32
CA PHE A 58 -4.95 5.99 -14.49
C PHE A 58 -3.99 4.87 -14.04
N ARG A 59 -4.46 3.95 -13.20
CA ARG A 59 -3.68 2.87 -12.59
C ARG A 59 -2.36 3.38 -12.00
N PRO A 60 -2.35 4.33 -11.06
CA PRO A 60 -1.12 4.94 -10.57
C PRO A 60 -0.20 3.94 -9.86
N HIS A 61 1.09 4.26 -9.83
CA HIS A 61 2.06 3.60 -8.92
C HIS A 61 2.18 4.38 -7.61
N ILE A 62 2.01 5.70 -7.66
CA ILE A 62 1.98 6.58 -6.49
C ILE A 62 0.65 7.33 -6.50
N VAL A 63 -0.08 7.29 -5.40
CA VAL A 63 -1.18 8.21 -5.13
C VAL A 63 -0.70 9.20 -4.07
N HIS A 64 -0.75 10.49 -4.38
CA HIS A 64 -0.43 11.55 -3.45
C HIS A 64 -1.70 12.37 -3.22
N PHE A 65 -2.22 12.32 -2.01
CA PHE A 65 -3.30 13.19 -1.55
C PHE A 65 -2.75 14.38 -0.78
N SER A 66 -3.13 15.60 -1.17
CA SER A 66 -2.86 16.82 -0.43
C SER A 66 -4.16 17.53 -0.08
N GLY A 67 -4.39 17.77 1.21
CA GLY A 67 -5.67 18.29 1.67
C GLY A 67 -5.75 18.34 3.19
N HIS A 68 -6.97 18.49 3.70
CA HIS A 68 -7.22 18.55 5.13
C HIS A 68 -7.36 17.16 5.74
N GLY A 69 -6.92 17.05 6.99
CA GLY A 69 -7.26 15.93 7.86
C GLY A 69 -7.77 16.43 9.20
N MET A 70 -8.53 15.58 9.89
CA MET A 70 -9.16 15.86 11.17
C MET A 70 -8.34 15.25 12.30
N ASN A 71 -8.40 15.84 13.50
CA ASN A 71 -7.72 15.29 14.68
C ASN A 71 -8.25 13.91 15.13
N THR A 72 -9.40 13.51 14.60
CA THR A 72 -10.04 12.20 14.73
C THR A 72 -9.51 11.16 13.72
N GLY A 73 -8.68 11.58 12.75
CA GLY A 73 -7.94 10.70 11.83
C GLY A 73 -8.48 10.65 10.41
N GLU A 74 -9.63 11.26 10.14
CA GLU A 74 -10.27 11.32 8.82
C GLU A 74 -9.54 12.27 7.86
N LEU A 75 -9.64 11.98 6.56
CA LEU A 75 -9.30 12.96 5.52
C LEU A 75 -10.57 13.67 5.09
N CYS A 76 -10.47 14.96 4.81
CA CYS A 76 -11.58 15.72 4.23
C CYS A 76 -11.48 15.67 2.70
N LEU A 77 -12.42 15.00 2.06
CA LEU A 77 -12.70 15.15 0.63
C LEU A 77 -13.76 16.22 0.43
N GLU A 78 -14.07 16.55 -0.83
CA GLU A 78 -15.19 17.44 -1.13
C GLU A 78 -16.51 16.65 -1.15
N GLY A 79 -17.55 17.23 -0.55
CA GLY A 79 -18.92 16.77 -0.66
C GLY A 79 -19.61 17.33 -1.91
N GLU A 80 -20.88 16.96 -2.12
CA GLU A 80 -21.66 17.39 -3.29
C GLU A 80 -21.80 18.91 -3.43
N TRP A 81 -21.71 19.64 -2.31
CA TRP A 81 -21.88 21.09 -2.26
C TRP A 81 -20.54 21.84 -2.17
N GLY A 82 -19.41 21.13 -2.30
CA GLY A 82 -18.06 21.68 -2.11
C GLY A 82 -17.71 21.95 -0.66
N ASP A 83 -18.49 21.41 0.29
CA ASP A 83 -18.19 21.38 1.72
C ASP A 83 -17.28 20.19 2.07
N SER A 84 -16.75 20.18 3.29
CA SER A 84 -15.90 19.09 3.73
C SER A 84 -16.69 17.82 4.03
N GLN A 85 -16.29 16.73 3.39
CA GLN A 85 -16.78 15.38 3.69
C GLN A 85 -15.66 14.56 4.34
N PRO A 86 -15.73 14.32 5.66
CA PRO A 86 -14.78 13.45 6.36
C PRO A 86 -14.93 12.00 5.88
N ILE A 87 -13.82 11.36 5.56
CA ILE A 87 -13.77 9.95 5.16
C ILE A 87 -13.03 9.16 6.22
N ALA A 88 -13.63 8.05 6.67
CA ALA A 88 -13.05 7.21 7.70
C ALA A 88 -11.81 6.45 7.18
N PRO A 89 -10.88 6.06 8.08
CA PRO A 89 -9.74 5.21 7.73
C PRO A 89 -10.10 3.94 6.98
N GLU A 90 -11.19 3.29 7.39
CA GLU A 90 -11.67 2.03 6.84
C GLU A 90 -12.17 2.20 5.40
N ASP A 91 -12.93 3.25 5.12
CA ASP A 91 -13.52 3.51 3.80
C ASP A 91 -12.46 3.70 2.71
N LEU A 92 -11.36 4.40 3.02
CA LEU A 92 -10.25 4.55 2.07
C LEU A 92 -9.41 3.28 1.97
N ALA A 93 -9.23 2.53 3.06
CA ALA A 93 -8.52 1.26 3.02
C ALA A 93 -9.24 0.25 2.10
N GLU A 94 -10.56 0.14 2.20
CA GLU A 94 -11.40 -0.69 1.32
C GLU A 94 -11.28 -0.26 -0.15
N LEU A 95 -11.30 1.06 -0.41
CA LEU A 95 -11.08 1.59 -1.76
C LEU A 95 -9.72 1.15 -2.32
N PHE A 96 -8.64 1.30 -1.54
CA PHE A 96 -7.30 0.88 -1.96
C PHE A 96 -7.14 -0.63 -2.06
N GLU A 97 -7.90 -1.43 -1.30
CA GLU A 97 -7.97 -2.87 -1.49
C GLU A 97 -8.54 -3.23 -2.87
N LEU A 98 -9.62 -2.56 -3.27
CA LEU A 98 -10.36 -2.86 -4.50
C LEU A 98 -9.70 -2.29 -5.76
N ALA A 99 -9.18 -1.06 -5.68
CA ALA A 99 -8.67 -0.32 -6.84
C ALA A 99 -7.14 -0.17 -6.88
N GLY A 100 -6.46 -0.42 -5.75
CA GLY A 100 -5.04 -0.09 -5.57
C GLY A 100 -4.03 -1.12 -6.10
N GLU A 101 -4.43 -2.02 -7.01
CA GLU A 101 -3.59 -3.15 -7.48
C GLU A 101 -2.19 -2.71 -7.96
N THR A 102 -2.09 -1.58 -8.65
CA THR A 102 -0.80 -1.06 -9.16
C THR A 102 -0.11 -0.08 -8.21
N VAL A 103 -0.77 0.29 -7.11
CA VAL A 103 -0.27 1.32 -6.19
C VAL A 103 0.81 0.72 -5.32
N GLU A 104 2.02 1.26 -5.44
CA GLU A 104 3.18 0.89 -4.64
C GLU A 104 3.34 1.81 -3.43
N CYS A 105 2.90 3.07 -3.54
CA CYS A 105 2.99 4.05 -2.47
C CYS A 105 1.77 4.99 -2.43
N VAL A 106 1.24 5.21 -1.23
CA VAL A 106 0.30 6.30 -0.95
C VAL A 106 0.99 7.34 -0.07
N LEU A 107 0.92 8.62 -0.45
CA LEU A 107 1.42 9.75 0.33
C LEU A 107 0.24 10.64 0.74
N LEU A 108 -0.02 10.73 2.05
CA LEU A 108 -1.09 11.52 2.64
C LEU A 108 -0.52 12.78 3.29
N ASN A 109 -0.39 13.84 2.49
CA ASN A 109 -0.04 15.17 2.96
C ASN A 109 -1.27 15.88 3.56
N ALA A 110 -1.72 15.36 4.70
CA ALA A 110 -2.84 15.87 5.47
C ALA A 110 -2.56 15.67 6.97
N CYS A 111 -2.95 16.64 7.80
CA CYS A 111 -2.77 16.57 9.25
C CYS A 111 -3.43 15.31 9.84
N TYR A 112 -2.77 14.68 10.82
CA TYR A 112 -3.33 13.53 11.58
C TYR A 112 -3.73 12.31 10.72
N SER A 113 -3.16 12.16 9.52
CA SER A 113 -3.44 11.05 8.60
C SER A 113 -2.79 9.70 8.98
N GLU A 114 -2.25 9.55 10.19
CA GLU A 114 -1.64 8.28 10.67
C GLU A 114 -2.64 7.11 10.72
N ALA A 115 -3.87 7.35 11.17
CA ALA A 115 -4.90 6.31 11.22
C ALA A 115 -5.22 5.78 9.81
N GLN A 116 -5.44 6.72 8.88
CA GLN A 116 -5.60 6.46 7.45
C GLN A 116 -4.41 5.70 6.86
N ALA A 117 -3.20 6.16 7.13
CA ALA A 117 -1.99 5.54 6.61
C ALA A 117 -1.81 4.10 7.11
N THR A 118 -2.16 3.84 8.36
CA THR A 118 -2.11 2.51 8.97
C THR A 118 -3.13 1.56 8.34
N ALA A 119 -4.37 2.03 8.12
CA ALA A 119 -5.43 1.25 7.49
C ALA A 119 -5.08 0.88 6.04
N ILE A 120 -4.68 1.87 5.24
CA ILE A 120 -4.30 1.66 3.83
C ILE A 120 -3.06 0.75 3.70
N ALA A 121 -2.12 0.82 4.64
CA ALA A 121 -0.91 -0.01 4.62
C ALA A 121 -1.22 -1.52 4.76
N GLN A 122 -2.42 -1.92 5.19
CA GLN A 122 -2.84 -3.31 5.13
C GLN A 122 -2.92 -3.84 3.69
N HIS A 123 -3.15 -2.95 2.71
CA HIS A 123 -3.35 -3.30 1.31
C HIS A 123 -2.19 -2.81 0.42
N ILE A 124 -1.57 -1.67 0.73
CA ILE A 124 -0.54 -1.02 -0.09
C ILE A 124 0.88 -1.17 0.51
N PRO A 125 1.92 -1.47 -0.29
CA PRO A 125 3.28 -1.73 0.20
C PRO A 125 3.87 -0.63 1.09
N PHE A 126 3.71 0.64 0.71
CA PHE A 126 4.19 1.79 1.46
C PHE A 126 3.10 2.85 1.60
N VAL A 127 2.86 3.34 2.80
CA VAL A 127 1.98 4.48 3.03
C VAL A 127 2.69 5.49 3.91
N ILE A 128 2.66 6.76 3.51
CA ILE A 128 3.25 7.86 4.26
C ILE A 128 2.11 8.73 4.77
N GLY A 129 2.07 8.99 6.07
CA GLY A 129 1.07 9.85 6.70
C GLY A 129 1.70 10.80 7.71
N MET A 130 0.87 11.64 8.32
CA MET A 130 1.28 12.63 9.32
C MET A 130 0.70 12.24 10.68
N ASN A 131 1.55 11.92 11.66
CA ASN A 131 1.11 11.51 13.00
C ASN A 131 0.54 12.65 13.86
N LYS A 132 0.64 13.89 13.40
CA LYS A 132 0.11 15.09 14.04
C LYS A 132 -0.11 16.20 13.01
N ALA A 133 -0.51 17.39 13.47
CA ALA A 133 -0.55 18.57 12.64
C ALA A 133 0.82 18.88 12.00
N ILE A 134 0.80 19.21 10.71
CA ILE A 134 1.95 19.68 9.95
C ILE A 134 1.60 21.03 9.34
N SER A 135 2.58 21.93 9.28
CA SER A 135 2.39 23.20 8.58
C SER A 135 2.46 23.01 7.06
N ASP A 136 1.70 23.82 6.33
CA ASP A 136 1.62 23.76 4.87
C ASP A 136 3.00 23.90 4.20
N ASP A 137 3.86 24.81 4.68
CA ASP A 137 5.26 24.93 4.20
C ASP A 137 6.08 23.65 4.42
N ALA A 138 5.88 22.97 5.55
CA ALA A 138 6.59 21.74 5.87
C ALA A 138 6.08 20.56 5.02
N ALA A 139 4.77 20.47 4.75
CA ALA A 139 4.20 19.48 3.84
C ALA A 139 4.74 19.63 2.40
N VAL A 140 4.77 20.87 1.89
CA VAL A 140 5.38 21.18 0.59
C VAL A 140 6.88 20.81 0.57
N ALA A 141 7.62 21.16 1.63
CA ALA A 141 9.03 20.78 1.76
C ALA A 141 9.24 19.26 1.73
N PHE A 142 8.37 18.51 2.40
CA PHE A 142 8.39 17.05 2.37
C PHE A 142 8.23 16.53 0.94
N ALA A 143 7.22 17.01 0.21
CA ALA A 143 6.97 16.61 -1.18
C ALA A 143 8.17 16.92 -2.09
N ILE A 144 8.78 18.09 -1.95
CA ILE A 144 10.00 18.46 -2.69
C ILE A 144 11.11 17.42 -2.47
N GLY A 145 11.44 17.12 -1.21
CA GLY A 145 12.49 16.17 -0.88
C GLY A 145 12.19 14.76 -1.38
N PHE A 146 10.93 14.32 -1.23
CA PHE A 146 10.46 13.02 -1.68
C PHE A 146 10.58 12.86 -3.20
N TYR A 147 10.00 13.75 -3.99
CA TYR A 147 10.02 13.64 -5.45
C TYR A 147 11.38 13.94 -6.07
N LYS A 148 12.20 14.79 -5.44
CA LYS A 148 13.61 14.96 -5.83
C LYS A 148 14.38 13.65 -5.75
N ALA A 149 14.21 12.91 -4.66
CA ALA A 149 14.88 11.63 -4.46
C ALA A 149 14.33 10.53 -5.39
N LEU A 150 13.01 10.50 -5.63
CA LEU A 150 12.42 9.61 -6.63
C LEU A 150 12.93 9.91 -8.04
N GLY A 151 13.01 11.19 -8.41
CA GLY A 151 13.60 11.63 -9.69
C GLY A 151 15.07 11.20 -9.85
N ALA A 152 15.79 10.98 -8.76
CA ALA A 152 17.14 10.42 -8.72
C ALA A 152 17.16 8.87 -8.65
N ASN A 153 16.03 8.21 -8.93
CA ASN A 153 15.87 6.75 -8.94
C ASN A 153 16.17 6.07 -7.58
N PHE A 154 15.92 6.77 -6.47
CA PHE A 154 15.98 6.15 -5.14
C PHE A 154 14.67 5.44 -4.77
N SER A 155 14.77 4.45 -3.87
CA SER A 155 13.59 3.74 -3.34
C SER A 155 12.67 4.66 -2.54
N ILE A 156 11.40 4.26 -2.40
CA ILE A 156 10.39 4.97 -1.59
C ILE A 156 10.88 5.27 -0.18
N GLU A 157 11.53 4.32 0.48
CA GLU A 157 12.07 4.53 1.84
C GLU A 157 13.17 5.59 1.88
N LYS A 158 14.03 5.63 0.86
CA LYS A 158 15.09 6.63 0.78
C LYS A 158 14.51 7.99 0.40
N ALA A 159 13.50 8.02 -0.48
CA ALA A 159 12.75 9.23 -0.79
C ALA A 159 12.04 9.81 0.44
N PHE A 160 11.42 8.97 1.27
CA PHE A 160 10.86 9.37 2.56
C PHE A 160 11.89 10.05 3.47
N LYS A 161 13.11 9.49 3.56
CA LYS A 161 14.21 10.09 4.35
C LYS A 161 14.62 11.47 3.81
N PHE A 162 14.68 11.64 2.50
CA PHE A 162 14.94 12.95 1.89
C PHE A 162 13.81 13.94 2.13
N GLY A 163 12.55 13.51 2.06
CA GLY A 163 11.39 14.34 2.44
C GLY A 163 11.52 14.84 3.87
N ARG A 164 11.79 13.96 4.84
CA ARG A 164 12.01 14.35 6.24
C ARG A 164 13.21 15.29 6.43
N GLN A 165 14.27 15.13 5.65
CA GLN A 165 15.41 16.04 5.69
C GLN A 165 15.01 17.46 5.25
N GLU A 166 14.20 17.61 4.20
CA GLU A 166 13.72 18.93 3.77
C GLU A 166 12.74 19.54 4.79
N VAL A 167 11.90 18.74 5.44
CA VAL A 167 11.09 19.20 6.58
C VAL A 167 11.99 19.71 7.69
N LYS A 168 13.03 18.96 8.07
CA LYS A 168 13.98 19.39 9.12
C LYS A 168 14.63 20.74 8.79
N ARG A 169 15.02 20.94 7.53
CA ARG A 169 15.68 22.15 7.06
C ARG A 169 14.76 23.37 7.13
N HIS A 170 13.48 23.22 6.79
CA HIS A 170 12.50 24.31 6.85
C HIS A 170 11.95 24.52 8.26
N LYS A 171 11.61 23.44 8.96
CA LYS A 171 10.96 23.45 10.28
C LYS A 171 11.31 22.22 11.09
N LYS A 172 12.45 22.28 11.78
CA LYS A 172 13.02 21.17 12.59
C LYS A 172 12.04 20.52 13.57
N SER A 173 11.12 21.28 14.16
CA SER A 173 10.11 20.76 15.09
C SER A 173 9.09 19.79 14.47
N GLU A 174 8.99 19.77 13.14
CA GLU A 174 8.06 18.92 12.38
C GLU A 174 8.78 17.77 11.62
N GLU A 175 10.11 17.61 11.77
CA GLU A 175 10.91 16.56 11.11
C GLU A 175 10.36 15.13 11.31
N LEU A 176 9.74 14.89 12.47
CA LEU A 176 9.20 13.58 12.87
C LEU A 176 7.70 13.45 12.62
N THR A 177 7.05 14.47 12.03
CA THR A 177 5.63 14.41 11.71
C THR A 177 5.33 13.41 10.60
N PRO A 178 6.07 13.40 9.47
CA PRO A 178 5.88 12.38 8.45
C PRO A 178 6.39 11.02 8.93
N THR A 179 5.54 10.01 8.86
CA THR A 179 5.81 8.62 9.23
C THR A 179 5.55 7.71 8.03
N ILE A 180 6.27 6.60 7.95
CA ILE A 180 6.10 5.60 6.89
C ILE A 180 5.64 4.28 7.50
N TYR A 181 4.54 3.77 6.97
CA TYR A 181 3.91 2.49 7.29
C TYR A 181 4.15 1.54 6.12
N LYS A 182 4.36 0.27 6.43
CA LYS A 182 4.64 -0.75 5.44
C LYS A 182 3.63 -1.86 5.58
N LYS A 183 3.26 -2.47 4.46
CA LYS A 183 2.41 -3.65 4.47
C LYS A 183 3.06 -4.77 5.27
N ASP A 184 2.37 -5.17 6.34
CA ASP A 184 2.78 -6.27 7.17
C ASP A 184 2.57 -7.60 6.41
N ASN A 185 3.63 -8.08 5.76
CA ASN A 185 3.66 -9.43 5.19
C ASN A 185 3.53 -10.53 6.26
N ASN A 186 3.47 -10.14 7.55
CA ASN A 186 3.25 -11.03 8.67
C ASN A 186 1.79 -11.45 8.84
N ILE A 187 0.80 -10.81 8.22
CA ILE A 187 -0.61 -11.26 8.30
C ILE A 187 -0.79 -12.65 7.64
N ILE A 188 -0.03 -12.93 6.58
CA ILE A 188 0.04 -14.29 6.00
C ILE A 188 0.68 -15.27 7.00
N LYS A 189 1.74 -14.85 7.70
CA LYS A 189 2.42 -15.69 8.70
C LYS A 189 1.60 -15.88 9.98
N SER A 190 0.85 -14.88 10.42
CA SER A 190 0.02 -14.93 11.62
C SER A 190 -1.23 -15.76 11.36
N ASN A 191 -1.89 -15.65 10.20
CA ASN A 191 -2.98 -16.55 9.85
C ASN A 191 -2.51 -18.01 9.77
N LEU A 192 -1.30 -18.29 9.27
CA LEU A 192 -0.63 -19.60 9.34
C LEU A 192 -0.25 -20.04 10.77
N SER A 193 -0.04 -19.09 11.68
CA SER A 193 0.31 -19.33 13.10
C SER A 193 -0.93 -19.42 14.00
N GLN A 194 -2.05 -18.81 13.61
CA GLN A 194 -3.33 -18.80 14.32
C GLN A 194 -4.16 -20.02 13.95
N THR A 195 -4.00 -20.57 12.73
CA THR A 195 -4.42 -21.97 12.44
C THR A 195 -3.70 -23.00 13.32
N LYS A 196 -2.55 -22.63 13.90
CA LYS A 196 -1.78 -23.47 14.83
C LYS A 196 -2.38 -23.53 16.25
N ILE A 197 -3.33 -22.66 16.59
CA ILE A 197 -3.84 -22.50 17.97
C ILE A 197 -5.27 -23.02 18.14
N ILE A 198 -6.07 -23.15 17.07
CA ILE A 198 -7.39 -23.78 17.15
C ILE A 198 -7.26 -25.30 17.03
N GLY A 199 -6.98 -25.96 18.16
CA GLY A 199 -7.59 -27.24 18.58
C GLY A 199 -7.57 -28.47 17.65
N ILE A 200 -6.94 -28.43 16.48
CA ILE A 200 -6.71 -29.59 15.62
C ILE A 200 -5.21 -29.82 15.68
N LYS A 201 -4.83 -30.98 16.22
CA LYS A 201 -3.46 -31.50 16.18
C LYS A 201 -3.13 -31.81 14.72
N ILE A 202 -2.88 -30.77 13.92
CA ILE A 202 -2.32 -30.87 12.59
C ILE A 202 -0.95 -31.48 12.81
N LEU A 203 -0.85 -32.79 12.58
CA LEU A 203 0.41 -33.52 12.46
C LEU A 203 1.37 -32.61 11.72
N GLU A 204 2.50 -32.27 12.32
CA GLU A 204 3.52 -31.42 11.71
C GLU A 204 3.89 -31.99 10.35
N VAL A 205 3.25 -31.46 9.31
CA VAL A 205 3.68 -31.68 7.95
C VAL A 205 4.92 -30.81 7.81
N ASN A 206 6.08 -31.44 7.95
CA ASN A 206 7.36 -30.78 7.80
C ASN A 206 7.51 -30.35 6.33
N PHE A 207 7.02 -29.14 6.03
CA PHE A 207 6.97 -28.56 4.68
C PHE A 207 8.33 -28.56 3.99
N ASN A 208 9.42 -28.47 4.76
CA ASN A 208 10.78 -28.51 4.23
C ASN A 208 11.12 -29.88 3.61
N ASN A 209 10.62 -30.98 4.17
CA ASN A 209 10.81 -32.32 3.59
C ASN A 209 10.02 -32.49 2.28
N ILE A 210 8.79 -31.98 2.22
CA ILE A 210 7.96 -32.04 1.01
C ILE A 210 8.55 -31.18 -0.10
N LEU A 211 8.96 -29.94 0.21
CA LEU A 211 9.63 -29.05 -0.74
C LEU A 211 10.93 -29.65 -1.29
N ASN A 212 11.71 -30.32 -0.45
CA ASN A 212 12.95 -30.98 -0.88
C ASN A 212 12.68 -32.20 -1.76
N GLN A 213 11.65 -33.01 -1.47
CA GLN A 213 11.24 -34.13 -2.32
C GLN A 213 10.62 -33.68 -3.66
N LEU A 214 9.87 -32.58 -3.68
CA LEU A 214 9.27 -32.01 -4.89
C LEU A 214 10.32 -31.37 -5.81
N LYS A 215 11.33 -30.70 -5.24
CA LYS A 215 12.48 -30.18 -6.01
C LYS A 215 13.30 -31.30 -6.66
N ALA A 216 13.39 -32.45 -6.02
CA ALA A 216 14.12 -33.61 -6.54
C ALA A 216 13.39 -34.36 -7.68
N SER A 217 12.07 -34.20 -7.84
CA SER A 217 11.25 -35.03 -8.74
C SER A 217 10.86 -34.40 -10.08
N LYS A 218 11.31 -33.18 -10.41
CA LYS A 218 10.93 -32.43 -11.64
C LYS A 218 9.40 -32.26 -11.86
N ILE A 219 8.59 -32.42 -10.81
CA ILE A 219 7.12 -32.26 -10.88
C ILE A 219 6.76 -30.77 -10.79
N ASN A 220 5.77 -30.33 -11.57
CA ASN A 220 5.28 -28.95 -11.56
C ASN A 220 4.57 -28.62 -10.23
N TYR A 221 5.28 -27.88 -9.38
CA TYR A 221 4.89 -27.55 -8.00
C TYR A 221 3.60 -26.72 -7.92
N LYS A 222 3.21 -25.97 -8.97
CA LYS A 222 1.94 -25.22 -8.98
C LYS A 222 0.71 -26.14 -8.91
N LEU A 223 0.75 -27.30 -9.58
CA LEU A 223 -0.36 -28.25 -9.61
C LEU A 223 -0.50 -28.97 -8.25
N VAL A 224 0.64 -29.32 -7.65
CA VAL A 224 0.69 -29.97 -6.32
C VAL A 224 0.20 -29.01 -5.23
N PHE A 225 0.60 -27.75 -5.29
CA PHE A 225 0.18 -26.73 -4.32
C PHE A 225 -1.31 -26.40 -4.44
N SER A 226 -1.83 -26.32 -5.68
CA SER A 226 -3.27 -26.16 -5.91
C SER A 226 -4.08 -27.32 -5.34
N LEU A 227 -3.64 -28.58 -5.53
CA LEU A 227 -4.35 -29.74 -5.02
C LEU A 227 -4.37 -29.80 -3.48
N LEU A 228 -3.23 -29.47 -2.85
CA LEU A 228 -3.10 -29.36 -1.40
C LEU A 228 -3.99 -28.25 -0.83
N LEU A 229 -4.07 -27.11 -1.51
CA LEU A 229 -4.93 -26.00 -1.11
C LEU A 229 -6.42 -26.38 -1.21
N THR A 230 -6.83 -27.08 -2.28
CA THR A 230 -8.22 -27.55 -2.43
C THR A 230 -8.62 -28.55 -1.35
N ILE A 231 -7.72 -29.45 -0.93
CA ILE A 231 -7.98 -30.42 0.15
C ILE A 231 -8.15 -29.72 1.50
N ILE A 232 -7.35 -28.68 1.77
CA ILE A 232 -7.39 -27.91 3.01
C ILE A 232 -8.63 -27.00 3.06
N VAL A 233 -8.99 -26.34 1.95
CA VAL A 233 -10.16 -25.45 1.87
C VAL A 233 -11.48 -26.23 1.85
N GLY A 234 -11.49 -27.45 1.29
CA GLY A 234 -12.68 -28.31 1.22
C GLY A 234 -13.01 -29.11 2.49
N GLY A 235 -12.25 -28.96 3.59
CA GLY A 235 -12.54 -29.61 4.87
C GLY A 235 -12.14 -31.09 5.00
N TYR A 236 -11.44 -31.67 4.02
CA TYR A 236 -10.97 -33.05 4.08
C TYR A 236 -9.54 -33.12 4.64
N ILE A 237 -9.38 -33.73 5.82
CA ILE A 237 -8.06 -33.91 6.44
C ILE A 237 -7.36 -35.15 5.83
N ALA A 238 -6.46 -34.94 4.88
CA ALA A 238 -5.58 -36.01 4.40
C ALA A 238 -4.53 -36.35 5.48
N LYS A 239 -4.59 -37.56 6.05
CA LYS A 239 -3.63 -38.02 7.07
C LYS A 239 -2.20 -38.21 6.52
N SER A 240 -2.06 -38.51 5.24
CA SER A 240 -0.77 -38.58 4.56
C SER A 240 -0.93 -38.48 3.04
N VAL A 241 0.01 -37.80 2.38
CA VAL A 241 0.15 -37.78 0.92
C VAL A 241 1.39 -38.60 0.58
N ILE A 242 1.23 -39.70 -0.16
CA ILE A 242 2.34 -40.57 -0.55
C ILE A 242 2.57 -40.39 -2.05
N LEU A 243 3.71 -39.82 -2.41
CA LEU A 243 4.20 -39.79 -3.80
C LEU A 243 4.99 -41.08 -4.05
N LYS A 244 4.42 -42.01 -4.82
CA LYS A 244 5.18 -43.16 -5.34
C LYS A 244 5.54 -42.92 -6.80
N SER A 245 6.83 -42.83 -7.07
CA SER A 245 7.38 -42.92 -8.42
C SER A 245 7.67 -44.40 -8.72
N GLN A 246 6.72 -45.13 -9.29
CA GLN A 246 7.00 -46.47 -9.83
C GLN A 246 6.65 -46.67 -11.30
N THR A 247 6.14 -45.65 -12.00
CA THR A 247 6.01 -45.65 -13.46
C THR A 247 6.18 -44.23 -14.02
N GLN A 248 6.45 -44.12 -15.32
CA GLN A 248 6.82 -42.90 -16.05
C GLN A 248 5.77 -41.77 -16.04
N ILE A 249 4.66 -41.93 -15.32
CA ILE A 249 3.64 -40.90 -15.09
C ILE A 249 3.37 -40.86 -13.58
N PRO A 250 3.61 -39.73 -12.89
CA PRO A 250 3.36 -39.64 -11.45
C PRO A 250 1.87 -39.66 -11.17
N ALA A 251 1.41 -40.65 -10.41
CA ALA A 251 0.05 -40.73 -9.89
C ALA A 251 0.02 -40.33 -8.41
N ILE A 252 -0.89 -39.43 -8.04
CA ILE A 252 -1.10 -38.97 -6.66
C ILE A 252 -2.21 -39.83 -6.05
N TYR A 253 -1.88 -40.59 -5.01
CA TYR A 253 -2.86 -41.37 -4.25
C TYR A 253 -3.15 -40.70 -2.92
N ILE A 254 -4.42 -40.35 -2.71
CA ILE A 254 -4.90 -39.74 -1.48
C ILE A 254 -5.70 -40.79 -0.72
N LYS A 255 -5.23 -41.17 0.47
CA LYS A 255 -5.97 -42.09 1.34
C LYS A 255 -6.82 -41.26 2.31
N VAL A 256 -8.09 -41.13 2.00
CA VAL A 256 -9.09 -40.46 2.86
C VAL A 256 -9.73 -41.51 3.77
N LYS A 257 -10.10 -41.13 5.00
CA LYS A 257 -10.91 -41.96 5.90
C LYS A 257 -12.24 -41.26 6.14
#